data_AF-G0NFN2-F1
#
_entry.id   AF-G0NFN2-F1
#
_cell.length_a   1.000
_cell.length_b   1.000
_cell.length_c   1.000
_cell.angle_alpha   90.00
_cell.angle_beta   90.00
_cell.angle_gamma   90.00
#
_symmetry.space_group_name_H-M   'P 1'
#
loop_
_entity.id
_entity.type
_entity.pdbx_description
1 polymer ?
#
loop_
_entity_poly.entity_id
_entity_poly.type
_entity_poly.pdbx_seq_one_letter_code
_entity_poly.pdbx_strand_id
1 'polypeptide(L)'
;MGNKKFPPAKKKGSKGPNNQDNNNKKKDNKKKDDDWDDIPDPTPPQLTKDEKYLQETSAENRRLWELLNMIDGYPITLEPFIPPILKHADSYKVMKTTDNKRVLGFHTARKGCPVQATPECIKVLQGVLWDWFQSAPEIQKIVLNLPNRNILSLTYVADTFQLGNKPHTFYQEKTTEASFLSYQKLSERVEVCYYNNKTGTPFLAGITYYFETTPQPIFICNDNALMYHATVSSIAYNQKRDKDKFTVATLGKYGRYCERVKKRVVVQCGGLHFQYNHLSNEYEKIKCGMCFKDWLVRFAKFQDAPPVTRTFSELKLTRMVDGDPRNVRRRSMSAPPMDPGTESKASGLQQYKVS
;
A
#
# COMPACT_ATOMS: atom_id res chain seq x y z
N MET A 1 -58.24 -2.61 -7.30
CA MET A 1 -58.13 -3.66 -8.34
C MET A 1 -57.17 -4.75 -7.86
N GLY A 2 -57.70 -5.96 -7.63
CA GLY A 2 -57.02 -7.27 -7.69
C GLY A 2 -55.70 -7.52 -6.96
N ASN A 3 -55.78 -7.92 -5.68
CA ASN A 3 -54.73 -8.69 -5.00
C ASN A 3 -54.65 -10.11 -5.59
N LYS A 4 -53.53 -10.49 -6.21
CA LYS A 4 -53.26 -11.89 -6.61
C LYS A 4 -52.48 -12.61 -5.51
N LYS A 5 -53.16 -13.57 -4.86
CA LYS A 5 -52.59 -14.56 -3.93
C LYS A 5 -51.91 -15.67 -4.73
N PHE A 6 -50.67 -16.02 -4.35
CA PHE A 6 -50.00 -17.24 -4.79
C PHE A 6 -50.40 -18.44 -3.90
N PRO A 7 -50.59 -19.64 -4.46
CA PRO A 7 -50.85 -20.85 -3.66
C PRO A 7 -49.54 -21.48 -3.13
N PRO A 8 -49.57 -22.19 -1.99
CA PRO A 8 -48.41 -22.87 -1.43
C PRO A 8 -48.12 -24.20 -2.14
N ALA A 9 -46.83 -24.47 -2.35
CA ALA A 9 -46.33 -25.71 -2.94
C ALA A 9 -46.43 -26.90 -1.97
N LYS A 10 -46.90 -28.03 -2.49
CA LYS A 10 -47.12 -29.31 -1.79
C LYS A 10 -45.80 -29.99 -1.43
N LYS A 11 -45.71 -30.47 -0.17
CA LYS A 11 -44.75 -31.48 0.27
C LYS A 11 -45.03 -32.81 -0.43
N LYS A 12 -44.00 -33.45 -1.00
CA LYS A 12 -43.99 -34.89 -1.29
C LYS A 12 -42.89 -35.53 -0.47
N GLY A 13 -43.29 -36.44 0.41
CA GLY A 13 -42.39 -37.37 1.07
C GLY A 13 -42.10 -38.59 0.20
N SER A 14 -40.95 -39.19 0.41
CA SER A 14 -40.63 -40.55 -0.02
C SER A 14 -40.02 -41.29 1.16
N LYS A 15 -40.69 -42.38 1.56
CA LYS A 15 -40.28 -43.34 2.58
C LYS A 15 -39.47 -44.47 1.92
N GLY A 16 -38.39 -44.88 2.62
CA GLY A 16 -37.91 -46.27 2.77
C GLY A 16 -36.90 -46.80 1.73
N PRO A 17 -36.19 -47.92 2.02
CA PRO A 17 -36.20 -48.74 3.24
C PRO A 17 -34.82 -49.06 3.85
N ASN A 18 -34.88 -49.70 5.03
CA ASN A 18 -33.83 -50.38 5.79
C ASN A 18 -32.95 -51.34 4.96
N ASN A 19 -31.67 -51.45 5.34
CA ASN A 19 -30.97 -52.73 5.53
C ASN A 19 -29.63 -52.44 6.24
N GLN A 20 -29.45 -52.87 7.48
CA GLN A 20 -29.02 -54.20 7.93
C GLN A 20 -27.56 -54.18 8.38
N ASP A 21 -27.39 -54.62 9.62
CA ASP A 21 -26.15 -54.85 10.34
C ASP A 21 -25.15 -55.69 9.53
N ASN A 22 -23.88 -55.33 9.63
CA ASN A 22 -22.81 -56.31 9.51
C ASN A 22 -21.66 -55.96 10.45
N ASN A 23 -21.70 -56.63 11.60
CA ASN A 23 -20.54 -56.95 12.41
C ASN A 23 -19.50 -57.67 11.56
N ASN A 24 -18.28 -57.14 11.46
CA ASN A 24 -17.13 -58.00 11.19
C ASN A 24 -15.84 -57.47 11.82
N LYS A 25 -15.43 -58.19 12.87
CA LYS A 25 -14.07 -58.63 13.20
C LYS A 25 -12.93 -57.64 12.99
N LYS A 26 -12.49 -57.10 14.13
CA LYS A 26 -11.10 -56.76 14.45
C LYS A 26 -10.14 -57.82 13.88
N LYS A 27 -9.26 -57.40 12.98
CA LYS A 27 -7.97 -58.05 12.75
C LYS A 27 -6.89 -57.05 13.16
N ASP A 28 -6.17 -57.41 14.21
CA ASP A 28 -4.99 -56.72 14.69
C ASP A 28 -3.88 -56.83 13.64
N ASN A 29 -3.74 -55.79 12.81
CA ASN A 29 -2.53 -55.59 12.03
C ASN A 29 -1.59 -54.70 12.85
N LYS A 30 -0.67 -55.37 13.55
CA LYS A 30 0.52 -54.79 14.17
C LYS A 30 1.37 -54.18 13.05
N LYS A 31 1.13 -52.91 12.71
CA LYS A 31 2.02 -52.10 11.88
C LYS A 31 3.34 -51.99 12.63
N LYS A 32 4.43 -52.36 11.96
CA LYS A 32 5.77 -51.95 12.36
C LYS A 32 5.80 -50.42 12.22
N ASP A 33 6.03 -49.75 13.33
CA ASP A 33 6.44 -48.36 13.34
C ASP A 33 7.85 -48.35 12.77
N ASP A 34 7.97 -48.08 11.48
CA ASP A 34 9.25 -47.75 10.86
C ASP A 34 9.62 -46.35 11.38
N ASP A 35 10.76 -46.25 12.06
CA ASP A 35 11.41 -44.99 12.47
C ASP A 35 11.63 -44.11 11.23
N TRP A 36 10.75 -43.12 11.01
CA TRP A 36 10.90 -42.09 9.97
C TRP A 36 11.48 -40.77 10.54
N ASP A 37 11.88 -40.75 11.81
CA ASP A 37 12.26 -39.52 12.52
C ASP A 37 13.72 -39.07 12.30
N ASP A 38 14.51 -39.78 11.48
CA ASP A 38 15.93 -39.48 11.25
C ASP A 38 16.30 -39.29 9.75
N ILE A 39 15.38 -38.79 8.91
CA ILE A 39 15.79 -38.30 7.58
C ILE A 39 16.21 -36.83 7.74
N PRO A 40 17.52 -36.50 7.70
CA PRO A 40 17.94 -35.11 7.69
C PRO A 40 17.31 -34.41 6.48
N ASP A 41 16.66 -33.28 6.74
CA ASP A 41 16.06 -32.44 5.71
C ASP A 41 17.10 -32.25 4.59
N PRO A 42 16.77 -32.57 3.33
CA PRO A 42 17.73 -32.48 2.25
C PRO A 42 18.24 -31.04 2.16
N THR A 43 19.53 -30.87 2.42
CA THR A 43 20.19 -29.57 2.34
C THR A 43 19.92 -29.01 0.93
N PRO A 44 19.30 -27.82 0.80
CA PRO A 44 19.02 -27.26 -0.51
C PRO A 44 20.29 -27.19 -1.35
N PRO A 45 20.23 -27.53 -2.65
CA PRO A 45 21.39 -27.46 -3.52
C PRO A 45 22.04 -26.07 -3.44
N GLN A 46 23.33 -26.02 -3.10
CA GLN A 46 24.05 -24.75 -3.11
C GLN A 46 24.26 -24.32 -4.56
N LEU A 47 23.72 -23.15 -4.92
CA LEU A 47 23.94 -22.52 -6.21
C LEU A 47 25.45 -22.28 -6.44
N THR A 48 25.90 -22.58 -7.66
CA THR A 48 27.25 -22.26 -8.13
C THR A 48 27.48 -20.75 -8.14
N LYS A 49 28.74 -20.31 -8.20
CA LYS A 49 29.08 -18.87 -8.27
C LYS A 49 28.45 -18.20 -9.49
N ASP A 50 28.41 -18.90 -10.62
CA ASP A 50 27.86 -18.37 -11.88
C ASP A 50 26.33 -18.26 -11.82
N GLU A 51 25.65 -19.24 -11.21
CA GLU A 51 24.20 -19.18 -10.98
C GLU A 51 23.83 -18.06 -10.01
N LYS A 52 24.61 -17.86 -8.95
CA LYS A 52 24.44 -16.70 -8.04
C LYS A 52 24.62 -15.38 -8.79
N TYR A 53 25.68 -15.26 -9.60
CA TYR A 53 25.94 -14.06 -10.39
C TYR A 53 24.82 -13.75 -11.39
N LEU A 54 24.32 -14.76 -12.11
CA LEU A 54 23.19 -14.61 -13.04
C LEU A 54 21.90 -14.22 -12.31
N GLN A 55 21.62 -14.82 -11.15
CA GLN A 55 20.44 -14.50 -10.35
C GLN A 55 20.53 -13.08 -9.77
N GLU A 56 21.69 -12.66 -9.28
CA GLU A 56 21.94 -11.31 -8.78
C GLU A 56 21.81 -10.27 -9.89
N THR A 57 22.43 -10.51 -11.05
CA THR A 57 22.30 -9.63 -12.22
C THR A 57 20.85 -9.51 -12.68
N SER A 58 20.08 -10.60 -12.61
CA SER A 58 18.64 -10.57 -12.92
C SER A 58 17.83 -9.75 -11.90
N ALA A 59 18.19 -9.84 -10.61
CA ALA A 59 17.52 -9.12 -9.54
C ALA A 59 17.84 -7.62 -9.58
N GLU A 60 19.08 -7.25 -9.86
CA GLU A 60 19.52 -5.86 -10.04
C GLU A 60 18.86 -5.23 -11.27
N ASN A 61 18.84 -5.94 -12.40
CA ASN A 61 18.15 -5.48 -13.60
C ASN A 61 16.66 -5.28 -13.34
N ARG A 62 16.02 -6.18 -12.58
CA ARG A 62 14.61 -6.03 -12.19
C ARG A 62 14.38 -4.80 -11.30
N ARG A 63 15.28 -4.53 -10.35
CA ARG A 63 15.21 -3.34 -9.47
C ARG A 63 15.38 -2.06 -10.27
N LEU A 64 16.34 -2.02 -11.18
CA LEU A 64 16.57 -0.87 -12.06
C LEU A 64 15.34 -0.63 -12.95
N TRP A 65 14.77 -1.69 -13.51
CA TRP A 65 13.56 -1.61 -14.31
C TRP A 65 12.36 -1.08 -13.51
N GLU A 66 12.14 -1.58 -12.28
CA GLU A 66 11.09 -1.07 -11.39
C GLU A 66 11.29 0.42 -11.11
N LEU A 67 12.53 0.83 -10.82
CA LEU A 67 12.89 2.21 -10.52
C LEU A 67 12.68 3.16 -11.70
N LEU A 68 13.07 2.76 -12.91
CA LEU A 68 12.82 3.54 -14.13
C LEU A 68 11.32 3.72 -14.37
N ASN A 69 10.52 2.66 -14.21
CA ASN A 69 9.07 2.78 -14.34
C ASN A 69 8.41 3.62 -13.24
N MET A 70 8.97 3.65 -12.01
CA MET A 70 8.51 4.60 -10.99
C MET A 70 8.77 6.06 -11.41
N ILE A 71 9.90 6.33 -12.08
CA ILE A 71 10.27 7.67 -12.54
C ILE A 71 9.42 8.10 -13.75
N ASP A 72 9.30 7.24 -14.75
CA ASP A 72 8.60 7.51 -16.00
C ASP A 72 7.08 7.43 -15.83
N GLY A 73 6.63 6.57 -14.92
CA GLY A 73 5.23 6.25 -14.66
C GLY A 73 4.78 5.02 -15.43
N TYR A 74 4.06 4.12 -14.75
CA TYR A 74 3.43 2.98 -15.42
C TYR A 74 2.20 3.43 -16.21
N PRO A 75 1.82 2.68 -17.27
CA PRO A 75 0.61 2.94 -18.02
C PRO A 75 -0.66 2.76 -17.17
N ILE A 76 -1.71 3.48 -17.57
CA ILE A 76 -3.06 3.29 -17.03
C ILE A 76 -3.73 2.14 -17.78
N THR A 77 -4.35 1.22 -17.04
CA THR A 77 -5.02 0.03 -17.56
C THR A 77 -6.50 0.02 -17.17
N LEU A 78 -7.33 -0.75 -17.87
CA LEU A 78 -8.72 -1.02 -17.47
C LEU A 78 -8.84 -2.21 -16.53
N GLU A 79 -7.79 -3.03 -16.47
CA GLU A 79 -7.73 -4.19 -15.59
C GLU A 79 -6.72 -3.98 -14.46
N PRO A 80 -7.05 -4.44 -13.25
CA PRO A 80 -6.14 -4.41 -12.11
C PRO A 80 -4.89 -5.27 -12.32
N PHE A 81 -3.75 -4.84 -11.77
CA PHE A 81 -2.56 -5.69 -11.65
C PHE A 81 -2.74 -6.68 -10.50
N ILE A 82 -2.59 -7.97 -10.80
CA ILE A 82 -2.65 -9.06 -9.82
C ILE A 82 -1.23 -9.57 -9.55
N PRO A 83 -0.58 -9.18 -8.44
CA PRO A 83 0.77 -9.62 -8.16
C PRO A 83 0.83 -11.10 -7.76
N PRO A 84 1.96 -11.79 -8.02
CA PRO A 84 2.12 -13.21 -7.70
C PRO A 84 1.88 -13.55 -6.22
N ILE A 85 2.10 -12.62 -5.29
CA ILE A 85 1.86 -12.83 -3.85
C ILE A 85 0.42 -13.22 -3.55
N LEU A 86 -0.56 -12.76 -4.35
CA LEU A 86 -1.98 -13.05 -4.14
C LEU A 86 -2.34 -14.51 -4.42
N LYS A 87 -1.47 -15.32 -5.04
CA LYS A 87 -1.68 -16.78 -5.15
C LYS A 87 -1.77 -17.46 -3.79
N HIS A 88 -1.28 -16.81 -2.73
CA HIS A 88 -1.33 -17.29 -1.35
C HIS A 88 -2.53 -16.74 -0.57
N ALA A 89 -3.38 -15.93 -1.19
CA ALA A 89 -4.54 -15.34 -0.53
C ALA A 89 -5.58 -16.41 -0.18
N ASP A 90 -5.98 -16.43 1.09
CA ASP A 90 -6.96 -17.38 1.63
C ASP A 90 -8.28 -16.68 1.96
N SER A 91 -8.20 -15.48 2.56
CA SER A 91 -9.38 -14.69 2.90
C SER A 91 -9.21 -13.23 2.55
N TYR A 92 -10.33 -12.57 2.24
CA TYR A 92 -10.42 -11.12 2.08
C TYR A 92 -11.40 -10.56 3.11
N LYS A 93 -10.92 -9.63 3.93
CA LYS A 93 -11.73 -8.98 4.96
C LYS A 93 -11.94 -7.52 4.60
N VAL A 94 -13.16 -7.01 4.81
CA VAL A 94 -13.48 -5.60 4.64
C VAL A 94 -13.96 -5.03 5.97
N MET A 95 -13.29 -3.96 6.39
CA MET A 95 -13.58 -3.18 7.57
C MET A 95 -14.48 -2.02 7.23
N LYS A 96 -15.35 -1.70 8.18
CA LYS A 96 -16.33 -0.65 8.03
C LYS A 96 -16.20 0.37 9.14
N THR A 97 -16.47 1.62 8.81
CA THR A 97 -16.69 2.69 9.79
C THR A 97 -18.00 2.49 10.54
N THR A 98 -18.20 3.27 11.59
CA THR A 98 -19.43 3.31 12.40
C THR A 98 -20.69 3.62 11.57
N ASP A 99 -20.57 4.40 10.50
CA ASP A 99 -21.63 4.66 9.52
C ASP A 99 -21.76 3.58 8.42
N ASN A 100 -21.16 2.39 8.65
CA ASN A 100 -21.22 1.20 7.78
C ASN A 100 -20.56 1.40 6.40
N LYS A 101 -19.76 2.46 6.19
CA LYS A 101 -18.98 2.62 4.96
C LYS A 101 -17.79 1.67 4.95
N ARG A 102 -17.58 1.03 3.80
CA ARG A 102 -16.49 0.07 3.58
C ARG A 102 -15.22 0.80 3.17
N VAL A 103 -14.29 1.00 4.10
CA VAL A 103 -13.17 1.93 3.90
C VAL A 103 -11.78 1.29 3.80
N LEU A 104 -11.64 0.07 4.32
CA LEU A 104 -10.38 -0.63 4.42
C LEU A 104 -10.63 -2.12 4.17
N GLY A 105 -9.78 -2.78 3.40
CA GLY A 105 -9.84 -4.22 3.22
C GLY A 105 -8.46 -4.83 3.04
N PHE A 106 -8.31 -6.11 3.33
CA PHE A 106 -7.01 -6.77 3.24
C PHE A 106 -7.13 -8.26 2.95
N HIS A 107 -6.13 -8.78 2.24
CA HIS A 107 -5.95 -10.21 2.07
C HIS A 107 -5.07 -10.77 3.18
N THR A 108 -5.44 -11.95 3.66
CA THR A 108 -4.58 -12.75 4.51
C THR A 108 -4.22 -14.06 3.85
N ALA A 109 -2.97 -14.50 4.03
CA ALA A 109 -2.57 -15.86 3.78
C ALA A 109 -3.15 -16.81 4.84
N ARG A 110 -3.27 -18.08 4.45
CA ARG A 110 -3.62 -19.17 5.37
C ARG A 110 -2.60 -19.23 6.52
N LYS A 111 -3.07 -19.57 7.72
CA LYS A 111 -2.19 -19.79 8.89
C LYS A 111 -1.13 -20.86 8.55
N GLY A 112 0.13 -20.57 8.86
CA GLY A 112 1.26 -21.44 8.53
C GLY A 112 1.88 -21.21 7.15
N CYS A 113 1.36 -20.27 6.34
CA CYS A 113 2.02 -19.88 5.09
C CYS A 113 3.42 -19.30 5.39
N PRO A 114 4.47 -19.73 4.67
CA PRO A 114 5.82 -19.20 4.86
C PRO A 114 5.96 -17.76 4.35
N VAL A 115 5.04 -17.32 3.47
CA VAL A 115 5.03 -15.97 2.92
C VAL A 115 4.47 -15.00 3.96
N GLN A 116 5.35 -14.15 4.49
CA GLN A 116 5.02 -13.20 5.53
C GLN A 116 5.37 -11.78 5.11
N ALA A 117 4.52 -10.83 5.48
CA ALA A 117 4.80 -9.42 5.30
C ALA A 117 5.97 -8.99 6.19
N THR A 118 6.88 -8.22 5.60
CA THR A 118 8.02 -7.66 6.33
C THR A 118 7.53 -6.63 7.38
N PRO A 119 7.95 -6.72 8.66
CA PRO A 119 7.46 -5.84 9.73
C PRO A 119 7.64 -4.34 9.46
N GLU A 120 8.71 -3.96 8.75
CA GLU A 120 9.02 -2.59 8.36
C GLU A 120 7.95 -2.02 7.43
N CYS A 121 7.47 -2.81 6.45
CA CYS A 121 6.38 -2.44 5.56
C CYS A 121 5.09 -2.18 6.34
N ILE A 122 4.80 -3.03 7.33
CA ILE A 122 3.61 -2.89 8.17
C ILE A 122 3.67 -1.59 8.97
N LYS A 123 4.81 -1.29 9.62
CA LYS A 123 4.97 -0.06 10.40
C LYS A 123 4.78 1.19 9.55
N VAL A 124 5.36 1.22 8.34
CA VAL A 124 5.19 2.36 7.43
C VAL A 124 3.74 2.52 7.01
N LEU A 125 3.09 1.42 6.61
CA LEU A 125 1.69 1.47 6.22
C LEU A 125 0.76 1.84 7.38
N GLN A 126 1.06 1.39 8.60
CA GLN A 126 0.32 1.82 9.80
C GLN A 126 0.41 3.34 9.98
N GLY A 127 1.58 3.95 9.78
CA GLY A 127 1.73 5.40 9.80
C GLY A 127 0.88 6.09 8.73
N VAL A 128 0.94 5.62 7.48
CA VAL A 128 0.15 6.16 6.37
C VAL A 128 -1.36 6.10 6.67
N LEU A 129 -1.84 4.94 7.11
CA LEU A 129 -3.27 4.74 7.39
C LEU A 129 -3.71 5.50 8.65
N TRP A 130 -2.84 5.64 9.64
CA TRP A 130 -3.12 6.43 10.82
C TRP A 130 -3.39 7.89 10.46
N ASP A 131 -2.55 8.48 9.61
CA ASP A 131 -2.72 9.84 9.13
C ASP A 131 -3.92 9.98 8.17
N TRP A 132 -4.18 8.95 7.36
CA TRP A 132 -5.32 8.96 6.44
C TRP A 132 -6.67 8.93 7.19
N PHE A 133 -6.78 8.13 8.26
CA PHE A 133 -8.03 7.91 9.00
C PHE A 133 -8.14 8.73 10.28
N GLN A 134 -7.56 9.93 10.33
CA GLN A 134 -7.64 10.82 11.52
C GLN A 134 -9.08 11.14 11.96
N SER A 135 -10.03 11.17 11.03
CA SER A 135 -11.45 11.40 11.33
C SER A 135 -12.24 10.12 11.65
N ALA A 136 -11.60 8.95 11.66
CA ALA A 136 -12.24 7.66 11.92
C ALA A 136 -11.43 6.86 12.97
N PRO A 137 -11.53 7.22 14.27
CA PRO A 137 -10.76 6.58 15.35
C PRO A 137 -10.98 5.07 15.46
N GLU A 138 -12.16 4.58 15.07
CA GLU A 138 -12.45 3.14 15.03
C GLU A 138 -11.56 2.40 14.02
N ILE A 139 -11.24 3.02 12.90
CA ILE A 139 -10.35 2.46 11.89
C ILE A 139 -8.90 2.54 12.37
N GLN A 140 -8.51 3.64 12.99
CA GLN A 140 -7.17 3.79 13.59
C GLN A 140 -6.86 2.69 14.61
N LYS A 141 -7.83 2.32 15.45
CA LYS A 141 -7.67 1.18 16.38
C LYS A 141 -7.43 -0.14 15.66
N ILE A 142 -8.09 -0.37 14.52
CA ILE A 142 -7.87 -1.56 13.70
C ILE A 142 -6.49 -1.52 13.04
N VAL A 143 -6.07 -0.35 12.52
CA VAL A 143 -4.75 -0.15 11.91
C VAL A 143 -3.62 -0.51 12.86
N LEU A 144 -3.70 -0.08 14.13
CA LEU A 144 -2.72 -0.44 15.15
C LEU A 144 -2.64 -1.94 15.44
N ASN A 145 -3.74 -2.66 15.22
CA ASN A 145 -3.88 -4.09 15.49
C ASN A 145 -3.93 -4.93 14.20
N LEU A 146 -3.40 -4.42 13.09
CA LEU A 146 -3.33 -5.18 11.84
C LEU A 146 -2.61 -6.52 12.07
N PRO A 147 -3.10 -7.63 11.49
CA PRO A 147 -2.44 -8.93 11.63
C PRO A 147 -0.97 -8.87 11.15
N ASN A 148 -0.03 -8.99 12.08
CA ASN A 148 1.36 -8.56 11.88
C ASN A 148 2.20 -9.38 10.88
N ARG A 149 1.71 -10.51 10.34
CA ARG A 149 2.58 -11.38 9.52
C ARG A 149 1.94 -12.02 8.31
N ASN A 150 0.64 -12.32 8.33
CA ASN A 150 -0.02 -13.02 7.23
C ASN A 150 -0.79 -12.09 6.28
N ILE A 151 -0.68 -10.76 6.41
CA ILE A 151 -1.29 -9.85 5.44
C ILE A 151 -0.50 -9.88 4.14
N LEU A 152 -1.19 -10.05 3.02
CA LEU A 152 -0.58 -10.05 1.68
C LEU A 152 -0.81 -8.74 0.94
N SER A 153 -1.97 -8.14 1.15
CA SER A 153 -2.30 -6.85 0.58
C SER A 153 -3.26 -6.09 1.50
N LEU A 154 -3.23 -4.78 1.41
CA LEU A 154 -4.18 -3.88 2.05
C LEU A 154 -4.70 -2.89 1.02
N THR A 155 -5.97 -2.55 1.10
CA THR A 155 -6.61 -1.55 0.24
C THR A 155 -7.38 -0.60 1.11
N TYR A 156 -7.22 0.70 0.86
CA TYR A 156 -8.02 1.74 1.49
C TYR A 156 -8.64 2.65 0.44
N VAL A 157 -9.80 3.21 0.78
CA VAL A 157 -10.58 4.04 -0.14
C VAL A 157 -10.24 5.52 0.02
N ALA A 158 -10.33 6.24 -1.08
CA ALA A 158 -10.38 7.69 -1.05
C ALA A 158 -11.75 8.16 -0.55
N ASP A 159 -11.82 9.40 -0.04
CA ASP A 159 -13.09 9.93 0.46
C ASP A 159 -14.20 9.87 -0.58
N THR A 160 -15.43 9.67 -0.09
CA THR A 160 -16.67 9.52 -0.85
C THR A 160 -16.86 8.16 -1.54
N PHE A 161 -15.79 7.38 -1.73
CA PHE A 161 -15.84 6.03 -2.29
C PHE A 161 -16.00 4.95 -1.21
N GLN A 162 -16.38 3.75 -1.66
CA GLN A 162 -16.44 2.54 -0.84
C GLN A 162 -15.83 1.35 -1.54
N LEU A 163 -15.34 0.43 -0.72
CA LEU A 163 -14.71 -0.80 -1.14
C LEU A 163 -15.77 -1.87 -1.42
N GLY A 164 -15.65 -2.53 -2.56
CA GLY A 164 -16.45 -3.68 -2.94
C GLY A 164 -16.07 -4.96 -2.20
N ASN A 165 -16.59 -6.08 -2.70
CA ASN A 165 -16.29 -7.41 -2.15
C ASN A 165 -14.93 -7.95 -2.59
N LYS A 166 -14.25 -7.24 -3.48
CA LYS A 166 -12.91 -7.55 -3.97
C LYS A 166 -11.98 -6.36 -3.70
N PRO A 167 -10.68 -6.61 -3.55
CA PRO A 167 -9.68 -5.59 -3.24
C PRO A 167 -9.64 -4.42 -4.24
N HIS A 168 -9.97 -4.61 -5.51
CA HIS A 168 -9.78 -3.56 -6.54
C HIS A 168 -11.14 -3.13 -7.11
N THR A 169 -12.22 -3.52 -6.43
CA THR A 169 -13.57 -3.06 -6.74
C THR A 169 -13.90 -1.90 -5.85
N PHE A 170 -14.23 -0.77 -6.46
CA PHE A 170 -14.63 0.44 -5.76
C PHE A 170 -15.95 0.90 -6.35
N TYR A 171 -16.80 1.45 -5.51
CA TYR A 171 -18.05 2.03 -5.96
C TYR A 171 -18.35 3.29 -5.17
N GLN A 172 -19.23 4.09 -5.74
CA GLN A 172 -19.71 5.30 -5.15
C GLN A 172 -21.22 5.11 -4.93
N GLU A 173 -21.71 5.35 -3.71
CA GLU A 173 -23.10 5.02 -3.33
C GLU A 173 -24.17 5.73 -4.18
N LYS A 174 -23.85 6.87 -4.79
CA LYS A 174 -24.83 7.75 -5.44
C LYS A 174 -24.37 8.17 -6.84
N THR A 175 -24.20 7.23 -7.76
CA THR A 175 -23.87 7.56 -9.16
C THR A 175 -25.01 7.20 -10.09
N THR A 176 -25.56 8.20 -10.77
CA THR A 176 -26.48 8.05 -11.90
C THR A 176 -25.77 8.17 -13.26
N GLU A 177 -24.46 8.40 -13.24
CA GLU A 177 -23.67 8.65 -14.43
C GLU A 177 -22.94 7.39 -14.89
N ALA A 178 -22.81 7.21 -16.21
CA ALA A 178 -21.90 6.25 -16.80
C ALA A 178 -20.47 6.54 -16.33
N SER A 179 -19.82 5.53 -15.78
CA SER A 179 -18.49 5.61 -15.20
C SER A 179 -17.77 4.29 -15.39
N PHE A 180 -16.45 4.33 -15.37
CA PHE A 180 -15.62 3.12 -15.36
C PHE A 180 -14.43 3.29 -14.42
N LEU A 181 -13.87 2.17 -14.01
CA LEU A 181 -12.63 2.16 -13.23
C LEU A 181 -11.44 1.99 -14.16
N SER A 182 -10.35 2.67 -13.83
CA SER A 182 -9.04 2.43 -14.42
C SER A 182 -8.00 2.30 -13.32
N TYR A 183 -6.93 1.58 -13.59
CA TYR A 183 -5.91 1.24 -12.63
C TYR A 183 -4.57 1.79 -13.10
N GLN A 184 -3.72 2.19 -12.17
CA GLN A 184 -2.36 2.57 -12.48
C GLN A 184 -1.44 2.00 -11.42
N LYS A 185 -0.46 1.23 -11.86
CA LYS A 185 0.64 0.80 -11.02
C LYS A 185 1.52 2.01 -10.70
N LEU A 186 1.96 2.16 -9.46
CA LEU A 186 2.95 3.16 -9.08
C LEU A 186 4.30 2.52 -8.78
N SER A 187 4.30 1.27 -8.30
CA SER A 187 5.47 0.40 -8.12
C SER A 187 5.02 -1.07 -8.17
N GLU A 188 5.92 -2.05 -8.00
CA GLU A 188 5.51 -3.47 -7.85
C GLU A 188 4.56 -3.71 -6.67
N ARG A 189 4.48 -2.76 -5.73
CA ARG A 189 3.75 -2.89 -4.47
C ARG A 189 2.61 -1.90 -4.33
N VAL A 190 2.56 -0.83 -5.10
CA VAL A 190 1.52 0.20 -5.01
C VAL A 190 0.71 0.24 -6.30
N GLU A 191 -0.61 0.10 -6.17
CA GLU A 191 -1.57 0.35 -7.25
C GLU A 191 -2.59 1.38 -6.80
N VAL A 192 -2.99 2.27 -7.71
CA VAL A 192 -4.09 3.19 -7.51
C VAL A 192 -5.24 2.85 -8.43
N CYS A 193 -6.45 3.02 -7.93
CA CYS A 193 -7.67 2.92 -8.71
C CYS A 193 -8.27 4.31 -8.91
N TYR A 194 -8.64 4.62 -10.14
CA TYR A 194 -9.33 5.83 -10.52
C TYR A 194 -10.75 5.52 -10.95
N TYR A 195 -11.70 6.29 -10.42
CA TYR A 195 -13.04 6.40 -10.96
C TYR A 195 -13.06 7.47 -12.05
N ASN A 196 -13.49 7.11 -13.25
CA ASN A 196 -13.61 8.02 -14.39
C ASN A 196 -15.09 8.33 -14.64
N ASN A 197 -15.46 9.61 -14.57
CA ASN A 197 -16.80 10.06 -14.89
C ASN A 197 -16.99 10.22 -16.42
N LYS A 198 -18.18 10.63 -16.86
CA LYS A 198 -18.49 10.86 -18.29
C LYS A 198 -17.56 11.86 -18.99
N THR A 199 -16.97 12.80 -18.25
CA THR A 199 -16.03 13.79 -18.81
C THR A 199 -14.59 13.26 -18.90
N GLY A 200 -14.37 11.99 -18.56
CA GLY A 200 -13.04 11.35 -18.60
C GLY A 200 -12.09 11.88 -17.52
N THR A 201 -12.59 12.53 -16.48
CA THR A 201 -11.74 13.04 -15.39
C THR A 201 -11.47 11.93 -14.39
N PRO A 202 -10.19 11.59 -14.11
CA PRO A 202 -9.86 10.55 -13.14
C PRO A 202 -9.90 11.12 -11.71
N PHE A 203 -10.69 10.47 -10.86
CA PHE A 203 -10.78 10.70 -9.41
C PHE A 203 -10.19 9.51 -8.68
N LEU A 204 -9.32 9.74 -7.69
CA LEU A 204 -8.77 8.65 -6.89
C LEU A 204 -9.93 7.97 -6.14
N ALA A 205 -10.12 6.68 -6.38
CA ALA A 205 -11.13 5.86 -5.71
C ALA A 205 -10.52 5.09 -4.52
N GLY A 206 -9.25 4.69 -4.64
CA GLY A 206 -8.52 4.05 -3.56
C GLY A 206 -7.12 3.62 -3.98
N ILE A 207 -6.40 3.07 -3.00
CA ILE A 207 -5.01 2.63 -3.13
C ILE A 207 -4.89 1.22 -2.57
N THR A 208 -4.25 0.33 -3.32
CA THR A 208 -3.91 -1.03 -2.91
C THR A 208 -2.40 -1.14 -2.74
N TYR A 209 -1.97 -1.58 -1.56
CA TYR A 209 -0.60 -1.90 -1.21
C TYR A 209 -0.41 -3.41 -1.10
N TYR A 210 0.58 -3.97 -1.78
CA TYR A 210 1.00 -5.36 -1.70
C TYR A 210 2.26 -5.45 -0.86
N PHE A 211 2.23 -6.29 0.16
CA PHE A 211 3.34 -6.36 1.10
C PHE A 211 4.55 -7.04 0.47
N GLU A 212 5.73 -6.44 0.70
CA GLU A 212 6.98 -7.14 0.45
C GLU A 212 7.15 -8.30 1.44
N THR A 213 7.72 -9.37 0.93
CA THR A 213 7.98 -10.62 1.65
C THR A 213 9.48 -10.91 1.76
N THR A 214 10.31 -10.16 1.04
CA THR A 214 11.75 -10.25 1.17
C THR A 214 12.21 -9.69 2.53
N PRO A 215 13.25 -10.27 3.15
CA PRO A 215 13.77 -9.81 4.44
C PRO A 215 14.24 -8.36 4.45
N GLN A 216 14.69 -7.84 3.30
CA GLN A 216 15.22 -6.48 3.16
C GLN A 216 14.43 -5.73 2.07
N PRO A 217 13.38 -5.00 2.45
CA PRO A 217 12.49 -4.34 1.51
C PRO A 217 13.14 -3.03 1.03
N ILE A 218 13.46 -2.97 -0.25
CA ILE A 218 14.33 -1.92 -0.83
C ILE A 218 13.57 -0.62 -1.12
N PHE A 219 12.33 -0.73 -1.61
CA PHE A 219 11.57 0.41 -2.12
C PHE A 219 10.52 0.96 -1.15
N ILE A 220 10.60 0.64 0.14
CA ILE A 220 9.61 1.13 1.14
C ILE A 220 9.47 2.66 1.10
N CYS A 221 10.59 3.38 1.01
CA CYS A 221 10.58 4.84 0.99
C CYS A 221 9.88 5.36 -0.27
N ASN A 222 10.17 4.75 -1.42
CA ASN A 222 9.52 5.05 -2.70
C ASN A 222 8.02 4.77 -2.63
N ASP A 223 7.62 3.60 -2.16
CA ASP A 223 6.22 3.21 -2.05
C ASP A 223 5.43 4.17 -1.15
N ASN A 224 6.00 4.54 0.00
CA ASN A 224 5.42 5.52 0.90
C ASN A 224 5.23 6.88 0.21
N ALA A 225 6.26 7.35 -0.49
CA ALA A 225 6.18 8.61 -1.22
C ALA A 225 5.14 8.57 -2.35
N LEU A 226 5.03 7.45 -3.07
CA LEU A 226 4.03 7.23 -4.12
C LEU A 226 2.60 7.25 -3.56
N MET A 227 2.35 6.54 -2.46
CA MET A 227 1.05 6.57 -1.77
C MET A 227 0.69 7.97 -1.28
N TYR A 228 1.66 8.69 -0.68
CA TYR A 228 1.48 10.08 -0.26
C TYR A 228 1.17 11.00 -1.44
N HIS A 229 1.93 10.89 -2.54
CA HIS A 229 1.71 11.71 -3.73
C HIS A 229 0.35 11.43 -4.37
N ALA A 230 -0.05 10.18 -4.54
CA ALA A 230 -1.36 9.81 -5.06
C ALA A 230 -2.49 10.41 -4.21
N THR A 231 -2.35 10.29 -2.89
CA THR A 231 -3.25 10.85 -1.88
C THR A 231 -3.39 12.37 -2.02
N VAL A 232 -2.30 13.11 -1.83
CA VAL A 232 -2.35 14.58 -1.72
C VAL A 232 -2.60 15.24 -3.07
N SER A 233 -2.20 14.58 -4.17
CA SER A 233 -2.46 15.11 -5.50
C SER A 233 -3.87 14.79 -6.02
N SER A 234 -4.66 13.97 -5.31
CA SER A 234 -6.00 13.59 -5.72
C SER A 234 -6.97 14.77 -5.68
N ILE A 235 -7.97 14.74 -6.55
CA ILE A 235 -9.12 15.65 -6.50
C ILE A 235 -10.30 14.83 -5.96
N ALA A 236 -11.03 15.38 -4.98
CA ALA A 236 -12.22 14.69 -4.49
C ALA A 236 -13.34 14.68 -5.53
N TYR A 237 -13.97 13.53 -5.66
CA TYR A 237 -15.18 13.36 -6.45
C TYR A 237 -16.37 14.03 -5.76
N ASN A 238 -17.19 14.77 -6.53
CA ASN A 238 -18.43 15.43 -6.08
C ASN A 238 -18.35 16.34 -4.84
N GLN A 239 -17.17 16.61 -4.30
CA GLN A 239 -17.00 17.60 -3.26
C GLN A 239 -16.93 18.98 -3.93
N LYS A 240 -17.93 19.82 -3.66
CA LYS A 240 -18.00 21.21 -4.13
C LYS A 240 -16.76 22.00 -3.66
N ARG A 241 -15.62 21.97 -4.36
CA ARG A 241 -14.37 22.75 -4.12
C ARG A 241 -13.78 22.76 -2.69
N ASP A 242 -14.44 22.21 -1.68
CA ASP A 242 -14.12 22.44 -0.27
C ASP A 242 -12.97 21.58 0.22
N LYS A 243 -12.66 20.46 -0.46
CA LYS A 243 -11.45 19.70 -0.15
C LYS A 243 -10.18 20.46 -0.50
N ASP A 244 -10.14 21.08 -1.68
CA ASP A 244 -9.04 21.96 -2.06
C ASP A 244 -8.92 23.12 -1.06
N LYS A 245 -10.04 23.64 -0.54
CA LYS A 245 -9.99 24.65 0.52
C LYS A 245 -9.44 24.09 1.83
N PHE A 246 -9.86 22.91 2.27
CA PHE A 246 -9.38 22.30 3.50
C PHE A 246 -7.91 21.92 3.42
N THR A 247 -7.48 21.26 2.34
CA THR A 247 -6.08 20.85 2.15
C THR A 247 -5.18 22.07 1.97
N VAL A 248 -5.61 23.11 1.24
CA VAL A 248 -4.85 24.36 1.16
C VAL A 248 -4.82 25.09 2.50
N ALA A 249 -5.95 25.21 3.20
CA ALA A 249 -6.02 25.91 4.49
C ALA A 249 -5.22 25.20 5.59
N THR A 250 -5.18 23.87 5.58
CA THR A 250 -4.58 23.07 6.66
C THR A 250 -3.13 22.67 6.35
N LEU A 251 -2.84 22.27 5.12
CA LEU A 251 -1.52 21.77 4.71
C LEU A 251 -0.73 22.75 3.84
N GLY A 252 -1.37 23.81 3.34
CA GLY A 252 -0.74 24.70 2.34
C GLY A 252 -0.39 23.97 1.05
N LYS A 253 -1.09 22.86 0.75
CA LYS A 253 -0.81 21.96 -0.36
C LYS A 253 -2.09 21.65 -1.14
N TYR A 254 -1.99 21.43 -2.44
CA TYR A 254 -3.09 20.90 -3.26
C TYR A 254 -2.57 20.11 -4.46
N GLY A 255 -3.44 19.25 -4.99
CA GLY A 255 -3.17 18.48 -6.20
C GLY A 255 -3.57 19.20 -7.48
N ARG A 256 -2.77 19.07 -8.53
CA ARG A 256 -3.17 19.42 -9.89
C ARG A 256 -2.40 18.64 -10.95
N TYR A 257 -2.92 18.60 -12.18
CA TYR A 257 -2.13 18.19 -13.33
C TYR A 257 -1.20 19.34 -13.78
N CYS A 258 0.07 19.04 -14.03
CA CYS A 258 1.06 20.01 -14.49
C CYS A 258 1.54 19.62 -15.88
N GLU A 259 1.11 20.38 -16.90
CA GLU A 259 1.46 20.14 -18.30
C GLU A 259 2.97 20.10 -18.57
N ARG A 260 3.77 20.87 -17.82
CA ARG A 260 5.21 20.90 -18.00
C ARG A 260 5.88 19.57 -17.66
N VAL A 261 5.41 18.89 -16.62
CA VAL A 261 5.98 17.60 -16.17
C VAL A 261 5.09 16.42 -16.55
N LYS A 262 3.98 16.68 -17.27
CA LYS A 262 3.02 15.69 -17.78
C LYS A 262 2.49 14.70 -16.74
N LYS A 263 2.45 15.10 -15.48
CA LYS A 263 1.92 14.30 -14.36
C LYS A 263 1.16 15.14 -13.34
N ARG A 264 0.41 14.46 -12.47
CA ARG A 264 -0.17 15.08 -11.28
C ARG A 264 0.93 15.42 -10.30
N VAL A 265 0.84 16.60 -9.72
CA VAL A 265 1.82 17.14 -8.79
C VAL A 265 1.13 17.68 -7.54
N VAL A 266 1.88 17.69 -6.44
CA VAL A 266 1.48 18.36 -5.20
C VAL A 266 2.13 19.74 -5.20
N VAL A 267 1.31 20.79 -5.20
CA VAL A 267 1.78 22.18 -5.19
C VAL A 267 1.73 22.72 -3.77
N GLN A 268 2.83 23.29 -3.29
CA GLN A 268 2.92 24.04 -2.04
C GLN A 268 2.61 25.53 -2.24
N CYS A 269 2.29 26.22 -1.15
CA CYS A 269 2.34 27.68 -1.07
C CYS A 269 3.57 28.27 -1.75
N GLY A 270 3.35 29.31 -2.57
CA GLY A 270 4.38 29.91 -3.42
C GLY A 270 4.57 29.20 -4.76
N GLY A 271 3.69 28.25 -5.13
CA GLY A 271 3.64 27.68 -6.48
C GLY A 271 4.75 26.69 -6.82
N LEU A 272 5.47 26.19 -5.82
CA LEU A 272 6.47 25.14 -5.96
C LEU A 272 5.75 23.79 -5.99
N HIS A 273 6.08 22.89 -6.93
CA HIS A 273 5.65 21.52 -6.78
C HIS A 273 6.69 20.67 -6.07
N PHE A 274 6.21 19.71 -5.28
CA PHE A 274 7.02 18.65 -4.72
C PHE A 274 7.16 17.51 -5.71
N GLN A 275 8.37 16.99 -5.84
CA GLN A 275 8.66 15.76 -6.53
C GLN A 275 9.51 14.89 -5.61
N TYR A 276 9.17 13.60 -5.53
CA TYR A 276 10.04 12.64 -4.87
C TYR A 276 11.09 12.14 -5.86
N ASN A 277 12.36 12.26 -5.50
CA ASN A 277 13.46 11.68 -6.24
C ASN A 277 13.63 10.22 -5.78
N HIS A 278 13.20 9.30 -6.64
CA HIS A 278 13.21 7.86 -6.36
C HIS A 278 14.62 7.26 -6.27
N LEU A 279 15.65 7.95 -6.77
CA LEU A 279 17.06 7.52 -6.70
C LEU A 279 17.69 7.95 -5.37
N SER A 280 17.55 9.23 -5.00
CA SER A 280 18.12 9.76 -3.77
C SER A 280 17.26 9.52 -2.52
N ASN A 281 15.99 9.15 -2.70
CA ASN A 281 14.98 9.02 -1.66
C ASN A 281 14.64 10.34 -0.94
N GLU A 282 14.75 11.46 -1.66
CA GLU A 282 14.52 12.80 -1.12
C GLU A 282 13.38 13.54 -1.84
N TYR A 283 12.70 14.42 -1.11
CA TYR A 283 11.74 15.33 -1.69
C TYR A 283 12.44 16.59 -2.20
N GLU A 284 12.22 16.89 -3.47
CA GLU A 284 12.71 18.08 -4.15
C GLU A 284 11.59 19.09 -4.35
N LYS A 285 11.93 20.38 -4.24
CA LYS A 285 11.03 21.50 -4.54
C LYS A 285 11.42 22.11 -5.86
N ILE A 286 10.52 22.04 -6.83
CA ILE A 286 10.78 22.50 -8.19
C ILE A 286 9.95 23.75 -8.47
N LYS A 287 10.62 24.79 -8.96
CA LYS A 287 9.98 26.03 -9.42
C LYS A 287 9.27 25.78 -10.75
N CYS A 288 7.96 25.99 -10.79
CA CYS A 288 7.17 25.83 -12.01
C CYS A 288 6.25 27.03 -12.24
N GLY A 289 6.47 27.80 -13.32
CA GLY A 289 5.68 28.98 -13.65
C GLY A 289 4.18 28.67 -13.83
N MET A 290 3.83 27.49 -14.36
CA MET A 290 2.43 27.08 -14.47
C MET A 290 1.80 26.81 -13.10
N CYS A 291 2.53 26.17 -12.19
CA CYS A 291 2.07 25.90 -10.81
C CYS A 291 1.95 27.20 -10.02
N PHE A 292 2.87 28.14 -10.25
CA PHE A 292 2.83 29.48 -9.66
C PHE A 292 1.62 30.30 -10.13
N LYS A 293 1.35 30.33 -11.43
CA LYS A 293 0.16 31.02 -11.98
C LYS A 293 -1.15 30.45 -11.40
N ASP A 294 -1.28 29.12 -11.35
CA ASP A 294 -2.47 28.49 -10.77
C ASP A 294 -2.57 28.74 -9.26
N TRP A 295 -1.44 28.73 -8.55
CA TRP A 295 -1.40 29.09 -7.15
C TRP A 295 -1.88 30.52 -6.93
N LEU A 296 -1.46 31.51 -7.73
CA LEU A 296 -1.95 32.89 -7.62
C LEU A 296 -3.46 32.99 -7.81
N VAL A 297 -4.01 32.31 -8.82
CA VAL A 297 -5.46 32.28 -9.10
C VAL A 297 -6.24 31.65 -7.95
N ARG A 298 -5.71 30.57 -7.36
CA ARG A 298 -6.33 29.92 -6.21
C ARG A 298 -6.18 30.78 -4.95
N PHE A 299 -5.01 31.36 -4.72
CA PHE A 299 -4.71 32.22 -3.58
C PHE A 299 -5.61 33.45 -3.51
N ALA A 300 -5.86 34.12 -4.65
CA ALA A 300 -6.81 35.23 -4.71
C ALA A 300 -8.21 34.82 -4.21
N LYS A 301 -8.68 33.62 -4.57
CA LYS A 301 -9.97 33.08 -4.10
C LYS A 301 -9.99 32.73 -2.60
N PHE A 302 -8.82 32.59 -1.97
CA PHE A 302 -8.70 32.32 -0.54
C PHE A 302 -8.69 33.57 0.32
N GLN A 303 -8.28 34.73 -0.23
CA GLN A 303 -8.33 35.99 0.51
C GLN A 303 -9.77 36.44 0.81
N ASP A 304 -10.72 36.07 -0.05
CA ASP A 304 -12.14 36.37 0.14
C ASP A 304 -12.86 35.39 1.08
N ALA A 305 -12.18 34.35 1.58
CA ALA A 305 -12.77 33.41 2.52
C ALA A 305 -12.67 33.97 3.95
N PRO A 306 -13.75 33.92 4.77
CA PRO A 306 -13.68 34.33 6.16
C PRO A 306 -12.58 33.52 6.87
N PRO A 307 -11.79 34.16 7.75
CA PRO A 307 -10.70 33.49 8.44
C PRO A 307 -11.26 32.26 9.17
N VAL A 308 -10.72 31.09 8.87
CA VAL A 308 -11.04 29.87 9.60
C VAL A 308 -10.48 30.05 11.01
N THR A 309 -11.33 30.45 11.96
CA THR A 309 -10.99 30.56 13.38
C THR A 309 -10.86 29.17 13.99
N ARG A 310 -9.85 28.40 13.57
CA ARG A 310 -9.33 27.31 14.39
C ARG A 310 -8.17 27.85 15.21
N THR A 311 -8.23 27.60 16.52
CA THR A 311 -7.23 28.13 17.45
C THR A 311 -5.85 27.58 17.09
N PHE A 312 -4.81 28.40 17.25
CA PHE A 312 -3.41 28.02 16.95
C PHE A 312 -2.95 26.75 17.70
N SER A 313 -3.63 26.40 18.79
CA SER A 313 -3.50 25.14 19.54
C SER A 313 -3.95 23.91 18.76
N GLU A 314 -4.95 24.00 17.88
CA GLU A 314 -5.40 22.89 17.02
C GLU A 314 -4.47 22.67 15.82
N LEU A 315 -3.80 23.73 15.33
CA LEU A 315 -2.82 23.67 14.22
C LEU A 315 -1.42 23.20 14.64
N LYS A 316 -1.14 23.10 15.95
CA LYS A 316 0.15 22.59 16.46
C LYS A 316 0.32 21.08 16.24
N LEU A 317 -0.76 20.31 16.10
CA LEU A 317 -0.65 18.86 15.85
C LEU A 317 -0.10 18.53 14.45
N THR A 318 -0.26 19.41 13.47
CA THR A 318 0.21 19.20 12.09
C THR A 318 1.62 19.73 11.83
N ARG A 319 2.15 20.65 12.64
CA ARG A 319 3.54 21.14 12.51
C ARG A 319 4.59 20.18 13.05
N MET A 320 4.21 19.16 13.82
CA MET A 320 5.13 18.09 14.23
C MET A 320 5.30 16.99 13.17
N VAL A 321 4.59 17.09 12.03
CA VAL A 321 4.55 16.07 10.97
C VAL A 321 5.22 16.53 9.66
N ASP A 322 6.03 17.59 9.70
CA ASP A 322 7.20 17.65 8.81
C ASP A 322 8.22 16.64 9.35
N GLY A 323 7.87 15.36 9.22
CA GLY A 323 8.82 14.27 9.33
C GLY A 323 9.83 14.45 8.20
N ASP A 324 10.85 15.24 8.47
CA ASP A 324 12.09 15.18 7.71
C ASP A 324 12.51 13.70 7.71
N PRO A 325 12.54 13.02 6.55
CA PRO A 325 12.94 11.62 6.45
C PRO A 325 14.33 11.38 7.05
N ARG A 326 15.15 12.44 7.20
CA ARG A 326 16.46 12.40 7.88
C ARG A 326 16.36 11.99 9.36
N ASN A 327 15.21 12.16 10.02
CA ASN A 327 15.04 11.75 11.42
C ASN A 327 14.77 10.25 11.62
N VAL A 328 14.37 9.52 10.57
CA VAL A 328 14.22 8.05 10.64
C VAL A 328 15.59 7.36 10.64
N ARG A 329 16.62 7.96 9.99
CA ARG A 329 17.99 7.41 9.95
C ARG A 329 18.77 7.51 11.27
N ARG A 330 18.45 8.46 12.17
CA ARG A 330 19.27 8.68 13.38
C ARG A 330 19.02 7.69 14.53
N ARG A 331 18.01 6.81 14.45
CA ARG A 331 17.67 5.90 15.57
C ARG A 331 18.06 4.43 15.39
N SER A 332 18.79 4.02 14.34
CA SER A 332 19.13 2.60 14.17
C SER A 332 20.56 2.26 13.73
N MET A 333 21.52 3.17 13.81
CA MET A 333 22.94 2.85 13.59
C MET A 333 23.83 3.53 14.65
N SER A 334 23.57 3.29 15.93
CA SER A 334 24.65 3.40 16.93
C SER A 334 25.42 2.10 16.87
N ALA A 335 26.54 2.12 16.14
CA ALA A 335 27.57 1.08 16.25
C ALA A 335 27.99 0.97 17.73
N PRO A 336 28.25 -0.26 18.24
CA PRO A 336 28.83 -0.40 19.57
C PRO A 336 30.19 0.32 19.63
N PRO A 337 30.54 0.94 20.76
CA PRO A 337 31.83 1.59 20.93
C PRO A 337 32.94 0.54 20.77
N MET A 338 33.87 0.80 19.84
CA MET A 338 35.10 0.03 19.72
C MET A 338 35.99 0.35 20.92
N ASP A 339 36.40 -0.69 21.61
CA ASP A 339 37.28 -0.66 22.79
C ASP A 339 38.70 -0.24 22.36
N PRO A 340 39.31 0.81 22.94
CA PRO A 340 40.66 1.22 22.61
C PRO A 340 41.64 0.41 23.48
N GLY A 341 42.06 -0.76 22.99
CA GLY A 341 43.03 -1.55 23.75
C GLY A 341 43.47 -2.81 23.07
N THR A 342 44.37 -2.71 22.08
CA THR A 342 45.44 -3.69 21.89
C THR A 342 46.48 -3.15 20.91
N GLU A 343 47.59 -2.67 21.47
CA GLU A 343 48.85 -2.55 20.74
C GLU A 343 49.29 -3.95 20.28
N SER A 344 49.58 -4.11 18.99
CA SER A 344 50.51 -5.16 18.56
C SER A 344 51.46 -4.61 17.51
N LYS A 345 52.73 -4.54 17.91
CA LYS A 345 53.89 -4.29 17.06
C LYS A 345 53.99 -5.39 15.99
N ALA A 346 54.18 -5.00 14.74
CA ALA A 346 54.91 -5.82 13.77
C ALA A 346 55.51 -4.92 12.68
N SER A 347 56.83 -4.81 12.76
CA SER A 347 57.79 -4.38 11.76
C SER A 347 57.65 -5.15 10.43
N GLY A 348 57.95 -4.50 9.30
CA GLY A 348 58.21 -5.23 8.05
C GLY A 348 58.29 -4.37 6.80
N LEU A 349 59.52 -3.98 6.44
CA LEU A 349 59.92 -3.46 5.13
C LEU A 349 59.31 -4.24 3.94
N GLN A 350 58.95 -3.54 2.86
CA GLN A 350 59.80 -3.48 1.65
C GLN A 350 59.15 -2.60 0.56
N GLN A 351 59.95 -1.65 0.09
CA GLN A 351 59.75 -0.95 -1.17
C GLN A 351 60.09 -1.89 -2.33
N TYR A 352 59.27 -1.86 -3.38
CA TYR A 352 59.72 -2.21 -4.73
C TYR A 352 59.27 -1.09 -5.69
N LYS A 353 60.24 -0.29 -6.16
CA LYS A 353 60.30 0.15 -7.57
C LYS A 353 60.71 -1.10 -8.38
N VAL A 354 60.32 -1.32 -9.62
CA VAL A 354 60.72 -0.68 -10.90
C VAL A 354 59.89 -1.50 -11.93
N SER A 355 59.22 -0.95 -12.93
CA SER A 355 59.78 -0.39 -14.17
C SER A 355 58.69 0.36 -14.91
#